data_AF-A0A957RW29-F1
#
_entry.id   AF-A0A957RW29-F1
#
_cell.length_a   1.000
_cell.length_b   1.000
_cell.length_c   1.000
_cell.angle_alpha   90.00
_cell.angle_beta   90.00
_cell.angle_gamma   90.00
#
_symmetry.space_group_name_H-M   'P 1'
#
loop_
_entity.id
_entity.type
_entity.pdbx_description
1 polymer ?
#
loop_
_entity_poly.entity_id
_entity_poly.type
_entity_poly.pdbx_seq_one_letter_code
_entity_poly.pdbx_strand_id
1 'polypeptide(L)'
;MMARKPASAGTCAFCGREVAGTGMTKHLATCAERQAAIDKAEASKRKAQPLYHIVVRDTIDGLYWLHLEVAGSSTLVDVDNYLRAIWVD
;
A
#
# COMPACT_ATOMS: atom_id res chain seq x y z
N MET A 1 17.39 15.75 22.67
CA MET A 1 16.73 14.47 22.36
C MET A 1 15.53 14.79 21.48
N MET A 2 15.61 14.58 20.17
CA MET A 2 14.50 14.93 19.26
C MET A 2 13.31 14.01 19.59
N ALA A 3 12.18 14.58 20.00
CA ALA A 3 10.95 13.83 20.22
C ALA A 3 10.58 13.12 18.92
N ARG A 4 10.46 11.79 18.99
CA ARG A 4 10.05 10.97 17.83
C ARG A 4 8.64 11.42 17.48
N LYS A 5 8.44 12.05 16.31
CA LYS A 5 7.10 12.38 15.80
C LYS A 5 6.25 11.09 15.85
N PRO A 6 4.99 11.15 16.33
CA PRO A 6 4.12 9.99 16.30
C PRO A 6 4.03 9.48 14.86
N ALA A 7 4.42 8.23 14.62
CA ALA A 7 4.18 7.63 13.32
C ALA A 7 2.66 7.44 13.21
N SER A 8 2.03 8.04 12.21
CA SER A 8 0.62 7.79 11.95
C SER A 8 0.40 6.30 11.69
N ALA A 9 -0.67 5.79 12.28
CA ALA A 9 -1.11 4.43 12.10
C ALA A 9 -2.06 4.34 10.90
N GLY A 10 -2.07 3.19 10.24
CA GLY A 10 -2.96 2.93 9.13
C GLY A 10 -3.39 1.47 9.11
N THR A 11 -4.55 1.22 8.50
CA THR A 11 -5.17 -0.09 8.48
C THR A 11 -4.69 -0.90 7.29
N CYS A 12 -4.25 -2.14 7.53
CA CYS A 12 -3.92 -3.06 6.47
C CYS A 12 -5.19 -3.51 5.73
N ALA A 13 -5.24 -3.30 4.40
CA ALA A 13 -6.40 -3.67 3.57
C ALA A 13 -6.68 -5.18 3.49
N PHE A 14 -5.70 -6.03 3.84
CA PHE A 14 -5.85 -7.49 3.80
C PHE A 14 -6.34 -8.07 5.13
N CYS A 15 -5.75 -7.63 6.25
CA CYS A 15 -6.02 -8.22 7.57
C CYS A 15 -6.80 -7.31 8.52
N GLY A 16 -7.04 -6.05 8.15
CA GLY A 16 -7.74 -5.06 8.98
C GLY A 16 -6.97 -4.59 10.22
N ARG A 17 -5.74 -5.07 10.46
CA ARG A 17 -4.94 -4.63 11.61
C ARG A 17 -4.38 -3.22 11.40
N GLU A 18 -4.38 -2.45 12.48
CA GLU A 18 -3.72 -1.16 12.55
C GLU A 18 -2.21 -1.33 12.72
N VAL A 19 -1.43 -0.68 11.86
CA VAL A 19 0.04 -0.77 11.82
C VAL A 19 0.62 0.62 11.62
N ALA A 20 1.71 0.94 12.33
CA ALA A 20 2.44 2.18 12.12
C ALA A 20 2.98 2.26 10.68
N GLY A 21 2.93 3.45 10.06
CA GLY A 21 3.38 3.64 8.67
C GLY A 21 4.83 3.25 8.40
N THR A 22 5.71 3.33 9.41
CA THR A 22 7.10 2.86 9.31
C THR A 22 7.22 1.33 9.27
N GLY A 23 6.22 0.62 9.81
CA GLY A 23 6.15 -0.84 9.85
C GLY A 23 5.30 -1.46 8.73
N MET A 24 4.48 -0.67 8.02
CA MET A 24 3.51 -1.20 7.07
C MET A 24 4.14 -2.02 5.94
N THR A 25 5.25 -1.57 5.33
CA THR A 25 5.94 -2.35 4.29
C THR A 25 6.37 -3.74 4.82
N LYS A 26 6.94 -3.79 6.03
CA LYS A 26 7.37 -5.05 6.64
C LYS A 26 6.19 -5.94 6.99
N HIS A 27 5.10 -5.34 7.47
CA HIS A 27 3.86 -6.04 7.75
C HIS A 27 3.27 -6.66 6.47
N LEU A 28 3.16 -5.91 5.37
CA LEU A 28 2.64 -6.43 4.09
C LEU A 28 3.47 -7.60 3.56
N ALA A 29 4.79 -7.59 3.79
CA ALA A 29 5.66 -8.71 3.41
C ALA A 29 5.39 -10.00 4.21
N THR A 30 4.86 -9.90 5.44
CA THR A 30 4.61 -11.05 6.33
C THR A 30 3.13 -11.28 6.65
N CYS A 31 2.24 -10.51 6.03
CA CYS A 31 0.80 -10.58 6.26
C CYS A 31 0.23 -11.88 5.68
N ALA A 32 -0.29 -12.75 6.55
CA ALA A 32 -0.83 -14.04 6.17
C ALA A 32 -2.03 -13.91 5.22
N GLU A 33 -2.95 -12.97 5.47
CA GLU A 33 -4.09 -12.72 4.59
C GLU A 33 -3.66 -12.21 3.21
N ARG A 34 -2.58 -11.41 3.15
CA ARG A 34 -2.01 -10.99 1.87
C ARG A 34 -1.38 -12.17 1.14
N GLN A 35 -0.63 -13.02 1.84
CA GLN A 35 -0.04 -14.22 1.24
C GLN A 35 -1.12 -15.16 0.69
N ALA A 36 -2.21 -15.38 1.43
CA ALA A 36 -3.33 -16.17 0.96
C ALA A 36 -4.01 -15.58 -0.29
N ALA A 37 -4.10 -14.25 -0.39
CA ALA A 37 -4.60 -13.57 -1.58
C ALA A 37 -3.68 -13.76 -2.79
N ILE A 38 -2.37 -13.72 -2.59
CA ILE A 38 -1.36 -14.00 -3.62
C ILE A 38 -1.46 -15.46 -4.06
N ASP A 39 -1.45 -16.41 -3.14
CA ASP A 39 -1.53 -17.84 -3.47
C ASP A 39 -2.79 -18.17 -4.27
N LYS A 40 -3.93 -17.56 -3.91
CA LYS A 40 -5.18 -17.66 -4.67
C LYS A 40 -5.07 -17.08 -6.08
N ALA A 41 -4.35 -15.97 -6.25
CA ALA A 41 -4.13 -15.35 -7.55
C ALA A 41 -3.19 -16.20 -8.42
N GLU A 42 -2.12 -16.75 -7.86
CA GLU A 42 -1.17 -17.63 -8.55
C GLU A 42 -1.78 -18.98 -8.92
N ALA A 43 -2.72 -19.49 -8.12
CA ALA A 43 -3.50 -20.69 -8.47
C ALA A 43 -4.49 -20.44 -9.63
N SER A 44 -4.72 -19.19 -10.02
CA SER A 44 -5.61 -18.85 -11.12
C SER A 44 -4.93 -18.99 -12.48
N LYS A 45 -5.70 -19.25 -13.55
CA LYS A 45 -5.18 -19.31 -14.93
C LYS A 45 -4.84 -17.92 -15.52
N ARG A 46 -4.75 -16.88 -14.69
CA ARG A 46 -4.44 -15.52 -15.16
C ARG A 46 -2.98 -15.45 -15.58
N LYS A 47 -2.71 -14.60 -16.57
CA LYS A 47 -1.33 -14.34 -16.98
C LYS A 47 -0.61 -13.63 -15.83
N ALA A 48 0.54 -14.18 -15.43
CA ALA A 48 1.42 -13.51 -14.48
C ALA A 48 1.81 -12.12 -15.02
N GLN A 49 1.79 -11.12 -14.14
CA GLN A 49 2.18 -9.76 -14.47
C GLN A 49 2.97 -9.16 -13.31
N PRO A 50 3.96 -8.30 -13.58
CA PRO A 50 4.64 -7.56 -12.53
C PRO A 50 3.65 -6.65 -11.81
N LEU A 51 3.80 -6.55 -10.49
CA LEU A 51 3.13 -5.54 -9.66
C LEU A 51 4.20 -4.64 -9.05
N TYR A 52 3.93 -3.34 -9.03
CA TYR A 52 4.76 -2.38 -8.33
C TYR A 52 4.11 -1.98 -7.02
N HIS A 53 4.88 -2.04 -5.94
CA HIS A 53 4.50 -1.49 -4.65
C HIS A 53 4.94 -0.02 -4.58
N ILE A 54 3.97 0.89 -4.57
CA ILE A 54 4.19 2.33 -4.48
C ILE A 54 3.84 2.80 -3.07
N VAL A 55 4.69 3.63 -2.49
CA VAL A 55 4.43 4.30 -1.22
C VAL A 55 4.28 5.79 -1.48
N VAL A 56 3.05 6.27 -1.36
CA VAL A 56 2.72 7.71 -1.45
C VAL A 56 2.83 8.29 -0.04
N ARG A 57 3.46 9.47 0.08
CA ARG A 57 3.62 10.21 1.33
C ARG A 57 3.37 11.68 1.04
N ASP A 58 2.80 12.40 2.00
CA ASP A 58 2.78 13.86 1.93
C ASP A 58 4.20 14.44 2.04
N THR A 59 4.36 15.66 1.54
CA THR A 59 5.63 16.38 1.53
C THR A 59 5.86 17.24 2.76
N ILE A 60 4.88 17.33 3.67
CA ILE A 60 4.88 18.30 4.78
C ILE A 60 5.43 17.65 6.05
N ASP A 61 4.76 16.62 6.57
CA ASP A 61 5.12 15.99 7.84
C ASP A 61 5.14 14.45 7.80
N GLY A 62 4.72 13.85 6.69
CA GLY A 62 4.70 12.40 6.50
C GLY A 62 3.62 11.69 7.32
N LEU A 63 2.65 12.44 7.87
CA LEU A 63 1.51 11.87 8.59
C LEU A 63 0.54 11.19 7.63
N TYR A 64 0.42 11.68 6.39
CA TYR A 64 -0.43 11.06 5.38
C TYR A 64 0.43 10.19 4.49
N TRP A 65 0.12 8.90 4.49
CA TRP A 65 0.80 7.92 3.66
C TRP A 65 -0.18 6.86 3.17
N LEU A 66 0.16 6.25 2.04
CA LEU A 66 -0.65 5.23 1.40
C LEU A 66 0.25 4.23 0.69
N HIS A 67 -0.02 2.94 0.89
CA HIS A 67 0.63 1.86 0.17
C HIS A 67 -0.31 1.36 -0.93
N LEU A 68 0.17 1.31 -2.17
CA LEU A 68 -0.58 0.88 -3.34
C LEU A 68 0.16 -0.22 -4.08
N GLU A 69 -0.58 -1.17 -4.63
CA GLU A 69 -0.08 -2.16 -5.57
C GLU A 69 -0.70 -1.88 -6.94
N VAL A 70 0.14 -1.64 -7.95
CA VAL A 70 -0.32 -1.30 -9.29
C VAL A 70 0.22 -2.30 -10.31
N ALA A 71 -0.58 -2.62 -11.32
CA ALA A 71 -0.12 -3.46 -12.42
C ALA A 71 1.05 -2.80 -13.14
N GLY A 72 2.06 -3.55 -13.55
CA GLY A 72 3.20 -2.98 -14.27
C GLY A 72 2.88 -2.44 -15.66
N SER A 73 1.68 -2.72 -16.17
CA SER A 73 1.13 -2.09 -17.37
C SER A 73 0.39 -0.78 -17.09
N SER A 74 0.20 -0.39 -15.82
CA SER A 74 -0.51 0.84 -15.46
C SER A 74 0.36 2.05 -15.78
N THR A 75 -0.28 3.11 -16.27
CA THR A 75 0.38 4.38 -16.54
C THR A 75 0.43 5.25 -15.28
N LEU A 76 1.29 6.28 -15.29
CA LEU A 76 1.29 7.31 -14.24
C LEU A 76 -0.05 8.05 -14.16
N VAL A 77 -0.76 8.18 -15.28
CA VAL A 77 -2.08 8.81 -15.33
C VAL A 77 -3.11 7.97 -14.58
N ASP A 78 -3.04 6.64 -14.67
CA ASP A 78 -3.95 5.76 -13.92
C ASP A 78 -3.75 5.92 -12.41
N VAL A 79 -2.50 6.05 -11.96
CA VAL A 79 -2.17 6.28 -10.54
C VAL A 79 -2.65 7.67 -10.10
N ASP A 80 -2.40 8.72 -10.89
CA ASP A 80 -2.85 10.10 -10.59
C ASP A 80 -4.38 10.18 -10.51
N ASN A 81 -5.10 9.56 -11.45
CA ASN A 81 -6.56 9.50 -11.43
C ASN A 81 -7.09 8.82 -10.18
N TYR A 82 -6.49 7.69 -9.79
CA TYR A 82 -6.86 6.99 -8.55
C TYR A 82 -6.63 7.87 -7.32
N LEU A 83 -5.46 8.53 -7.22
CA LEU A 83 -5.14 9.41 -6.10
C LEU A 83 -6.11 10.60 -5.99
N ARG A 84 -6.50 11.20 -7.12
CA ARG A 84 -7.51 12.28 -7.15
C ARG A 84 -8.87 11.79 -6.66
N ALA A 85 -9.28 10.59 -7.07
CA ALA A 85 -10.59 10.03 -6.70
C ALA A 85 -10.72 9.73 -5.20
N ILE A 86 -9.62 9.42 -4.50
CA ILE A 86 -9.66 9.11 -3.06
C ILE A 86 -9.41 10.31 -2.13
N TRP A 87 -8.87 11.41 -2.66
CA TRP A 87 -8.49 12.59 -1.86
C TRP A 87 -9.31 13.84 -2.14
N VAL A 88 -9.92 13.96 -3.32
CA VAL A 88 -10.67 15.16 -3.73
C VAL A 88 -12.17 14.88 -3.65
N ASP A 89 -12.65 14.54 -2.44
CA ASP A 89 -14.05 14.68 -2.03
C ASP A 89 -14.09 15.28 -0.62
#